data_AF-A0A397U884-F1
#
_entry.id   AF-A0A397U884-F1
#
_cell.length_a   1.000
_cell.length_b   1.000
_cell.length_c   1.000
_cell.angle_alpha   90.00
_cell.angle_beta   90.00
_cell.angle_gamma   90.00
#
_symmetry.space_group_name_H-M   'P 1'
#
loop_
_entity.id
_entity.type
_entity.pdbx_description
1 polymer ?
#
loop_
_entity_poly.entity_id
_entity_poly.type
_entity_poly.pdbx_seq_one_letter_code
_entity_poly.pdbx_strand_id
1 'polypeptide(L)'
;MEQIERPDVLIDSLPYLLFSQEIDQEIEGMRAKVDKLVEQEMRKRPSQSKRDYASHFPSNFELFKVKYQRVQQGKPITEMDTSRYKLIELDDKKGEESWKKAVDNSNAQNHRYLFIPNNSKIWENAWKLHNYQLEHELQQLQRTLEDYRQKILELSKQRKAEQSNRSIKNKWTELIGQSLQLEVTCAPLETEIQQLKTI
;
A
#
# COMPACT_ATOMS: atom_id res chain seq x y z
N MET A 1 11.40 -0.72 -33.61
CA MET A 1 11.26 -1.18 -32.21
C MET A 1 10.28 -2.32 -32.23
N GLU A 2 10.77 -3.54 -32.46
CA GLU A 2 9.93 -4.73 -32.42
C GLU A 2 9.44 -4.93 -30.99
N GLN A 3 8.13 -4.84 -30.81
CA GLN A 3 7.47 -5.28 -29.60
C GLN A 3 7.60 -6.80 -29.59
N ILE A 4 8.52 -7.30 -28.77
CA ILE A 4 8.57 -8.72 -28.42
C ILE A 4 7.29 -8.98 -27.62
N GLU A 5 6.22 -9.37 -28.30
CA GLU A 5 5.06 -10.00 -27.67
C GLU A 5 5.58 -11.22 -26.93
N ARG A 6 5.73 -11.09 -25.61
CA ARG A 6 5.96 -12.25 -24.77
C ARG A 6 4.70 -13.10 -24.93
N PRO A 7 4.81 -14.42 -25.18
CA PRO A 7 3.63 -15.26 -25.06
C PRO A 7 3.03 -15.01 -23.68
N ASP A 8 1.70 -14.89 -23.59
CA ASP A 8 1.00 -14.82 -22.31
C ASP A 8 1.30 -16.11 -21.53
N VAL A 9 2.42 -16.11 -20.82
CA VAL A 9 2.79 -17.16 -19.90
C VAL A 9 1.77 -17.04 -18.79
N LEU A 10 0.80 -17.95 -18.78
CA LEU A 10 -0.13 -18.09 -17.68
C LEU A 10 0.66 -18.53 -16.45
N ILE A 11 1.09 -17.55 -15.64
CA ILE A 11 1.73 -17.79 -14.36
C ILE A 11 0.61 -18.18 -13.39
N ASP A 12 0.38 -19.48 -13.26
CA ASP A 12 -0.61 -20.01 -12.34
C ASP A 12 -0.02 -20.22 -10.96
N SER A 13 -0.50 -19.46 -9.99
CA SER A 13 -0.26 -19.70 -8.57
C SER A 13 -1.61 -19.64 -7.87
N LEU A 14 -2.11 -20.78 -7.36
CA LEU A 14 -3.45 -20.93 -6.81
C LEU A 14 -3.44 -20.84 -5.27
N PRO A 15 -3.57 -19.65 -4.65
CA PRO A 15 -3.30 -19.51 -3.22
C PRO A 15 -4.37 -20.19 -2.38
N TYR A 16 -5.65 -20.20 -2.79
CA TYR A 16 -6.71 -20.82 -1.98
C TYR A 16 -6.64 -22.35 -1.95
N LEU A 17 -5.99 -22.98 -2.94
CA LEU A 17 -5.68 -24.41 -2.88
C LEU A 17 -4.42 -24.66 -2.04
N LEU A 18 -3.38 -23.87 -2.25
CA LEU A 18 -2.11 -24.01 -1.53
C LEU A 18 -2.28 -23.77 -0.04
N PHE A 19 -3.06 -22.78 0.38
CA PHE A 19 -3.38 -22.49 1.79
C PHE A 19 -4.60 -23.27 2.31
N SER A 20 -4.92 -24.41 1.71
CA SER A 20 -5.89 -25.32 2.32
C SER A 20 -5.19 -26.15 3.39
N GLN A 21 -5.90 -26.42 4.50
CA GLN A 21 -5.37 -27.07 5.71
C GLN A 21 -4.67 -28.43 5.44
N GLU A 22 -4.97 -29.07 4.31
CA GLU A 22 -4.35 -30.31 3.84
C GLU A 22 -2.93 -30.12 3.29
N ILE A 23 -2.61 -28.95 2.71
CA ILE A 23 -1.32 -28.63 2.08
C ILE A 23 -0.46 -27.73 2.99
N ASP A 24 -1.08 -26.98 3.91
CA ASP A 24 -0.35 -26.12 4.88
C ASP A 24 0.72 -26.89 5.69
N GLN A 25 0.49 -28.18 5.99
CA GLN A 25 1.46 -29.04 6.67
C GLN A 25 2.68 -29.38 5.79
N GLU A 26 2.51 -29.49 4.47
CA GLU A 26 3.62 -29.70 3.53
C GLU A 26 4.35 -28.40 3.16
N ILE A 27 3.69 -27.25 3.32
CA ILE A 27 4.24 -25.92 2.99
C ILE A 27 5.13 -25.36 4.10
N GLU A 28 5.07 -25.89 5.32
CA GLU A 28 5.93 -25.48 6.42
C GLU A 28 7.41 -25.72 6.07
N GLY A 29 8.12 -24.63 5.69
CA GLY A 29 9.50 -24.65 5.23
C GLY A 29 9.70 -24.53 3.71
N MET A 30 8.66 -24.64 2.88
CA MET A 30 8.78 -24.42 1.43
C MET A 30 9.10 -22.97 1.10
N ARG A 31 8.51 -22.01 1.84
CA ARG A 31 8.82 -20.58 1.71
C ARG A 31 10.31 -20.30 1.90
N ALA A 32 10.92 -20.86 2.94
CA ALA A 32 12.34 -20.68 3.22
C ALA A 32 13.24 -21.29 2.13
N LYS A 33 12.83 -22.40 1.50
CA LYS A 33 13.55 -22.98 0.35
C LYS A 33 13.44 -22.08 -0.88
N VAL A 34 12.25 -21.57 -1.18
CA VAL A 34 12.02 -20.64 -2.29
C VAL A 34 12.81 -19.36 -2.09
N ASP A 35 12.81 -18.78 -0.89
CA ASP A 35 13.55 -17.56 -0.58
C ASP A 35 15.07 -17.74 -0.82
N LYS A 36 15.63 -18.90 -0.45
CA LYS A 36 17.04 -19.23 -0.75
C LYS A 36 17.33 -19.32 -2.26
N LEU A 37 16.42 -19.91 -3.03
CA LEU A 37 16.58 -20.00 -4.49
C LEU A 37 16.47 -18.62 -5.15
N VAL A 38 15.52 -17.80 -4.69
CA VAL A 38 15.38 -16.40 -5.13
C VAL A 38 16.66 -15.62 -4.82
N GLU A 39 17.23 -15.77 -3.63
CA GLU A 39 18.47 -15.11 -3.26
C GLU A 39 19.64 -15.52 -4.17
N GLN A 40 19.75 -16.82 -4.51
CA GLN A 40 20.77 -17.30 -5.46
C GLN A 40 20.61 -16.66 -6.84
N GLU A 41 19.38 -16.53 -7.34
CA GLU A 41 19.11 -15.87 -8.62
C GLU A 41 19.37 -14.35 -8.55
N MET A 42 19.01 -13.69 -7.45
CA MET A 42 19.32 -12.28 -7.22
C MET A 42 20.84 -12.03 -7.14
N ARG A 43 21.63 -12.96 -6.61
CA ARG A 43 23.10 -12.89 -6.62
C ARG A 43 23.67 -13.00 -8.04
N LYS A 44 23.08 -13.84 -8.89
CA LYS A 44 23.48 -13.98 -10.30
C LYS A 44 23.09 -12.77 -11.15
N ARG A 45 22.00 -12.08 -10.79
CA ARG A 45 21.49 -10.89 -11.48
C ARG A 45 21.27 -9.75 -10.48
N PRO A 46 22.33 -9.03 -10.05
CA PRO A 46 22.15 -7.88 -9.19
C PRO A 46 21.27 -6.84 -9.89
N SER A 47 20.09 -6.56 -9.30
CA SER A 47 19.16 -5.57 -9.83
C SER A 47 19.81 -4.19 -9.85
N GLN A 48 19.93 -3.59 -11.04
CA GLN A 48 20.42 -2.23 -11.21
C GLN A 48 19.40 -1.16 -10.81
N SER A 49 18.20 -1.55 -10.36
CA SER A 49 17.18 -0.58 -9.93
C SER A 49 17.49 -0.08 -8.51
N LYS A 50 18.48 0.81 -8.42
CA LYS A 50 18.42 1.84 -7.37
C LYS A 50 17.18 2.66 -7.72
N ARG A 51 16.11 2.47 -6.95
CA ARG A 51 14.92 3.31 -7.04
C ARG A 51 15.38 4.73 -6.75
N ASP A 52 15.54 5.53 -7.79
CA ASP A 52 15.81 6.96 -7.66
C ASP A 52 14.53 7.64 -7.16
N TYR A 53 14.33 7.59 -5.84
CA TYR A 53 13.21 8.23 -5.16
C TYR A 53 13.13 9.74 -5.46
N ALA A 54 14.22 10.34 -5.93
CA ALA A 54 14.28 11.72 -6.41
C ALA A 54 13.41 11.98 -7.65
N SER A 55 13.24 10.99 -8.55
CA SER A 55 12.45 11.14 -9.78
C SER A 55 10.94 11.12 -9.56
N HIS A 56 10.48 10.69 -8.38
CA HIS A 56 9.07 10.67 -8.02
C HIS A 56 8.57 11.99 -7.43
N PHE A 57 9.44 12.99 -7.25
CA PHE A 57 9.01 14.30 -6.77
C PHE A 57 8.46 15.14 -7.92
N PRO A 58 7.25 15.71 -7.79
CA PRO A 58 6.69 16.59 -8.80
C PRO A 58 7.58 17.83 -8.95
N SER A 59 8.05 18.09 -10.18
CA SER A 59 8.96 19.20 -10.53
C SER A 59 8.46 20.60 -10.15
N ASN A 60 7.16 20.74 -9.86
CA ASN A 60 6.46 22.01 -9.66
C ASN A 60 6.51 22.58 -8.23
N PHE A 61 7.05 21.85 -7.25
CA PHE A 61 7.14 22.36 -5.89
C PHE A 61 8.48 23.06 -5.63
N GLU A 62 8.62 24.30 -6.09
CA GLU A 62 9.80 25.14 -5.83
C GLU A 62 10.12 25.29 -4.34
N LEU A 63 9.09 25.41 -3.50
CA LEU A 63 9.24 25.46 -2.04
C LEU A 63 9.91 24.20 -1.47
N PHE A 64 9.67 23.04 -2.09
CA PHE A 64 10.26 21.78 -1.66
C PHE A 64 11.72 21.69 -2.08
N LYS A 65 12.11 22.22 -3.25
CA LYS A 65 13.52 22.31 -3.67
C LYS A 65 14.35 23.11 -2.66
N VAL A 66 13.83 24.25 -2.21
CA VAL A 66 14.50 25.10 -1.20
C VAL A 66 14.62 24.37 0.15
N LYS A 67 13.56 23.70 0.61
CA LYS A 67 13.60 22.92 1.85
C LYS A 67 14.53 21.71 1.74
N TYR A 68 14.54 21.03 0.61
CA TYR A 68 15.41 19.89 0.33
C TYR A 68 16.88 20.29 0.29
N GLN A 69 17.22 21.38 -0.42
CA GLN A 69 18.58 21.95 -0.42
C GLN A 69 19.02 22.38 0.98
N ARG A 70 18.12 22.97 1.78
CA ARG A 70 18.40 23.33 3.18
C ARG A 70 18.70 22.09 4.04
N VAL A 71 17.93 21.01 3.87
CA VAL A 71 18.15 19.73 4.59
C VAL A 71 19.46 19.07 4.14
N GLN A 72 19.76 19.07 2.84
CA GLN A 72 21.06 18.61 2.33
C GLN A 72 22.23 19.40 2.93
N GLN A 73 22.05 20.71 3.13
CA GLN A 73 23.03 21.58 3.76
C GLN A 73 23.04 21.47 5.30
N GLY A 74 22.21 20.61 5.90
CA GLY A 74 22.13 20.41 7.35
C GLY A 74 21.68 21.64 8.16
N LYS A 75 21.09 22.65 7.51
CA LYS A 75 20.72 23.90 8.19
C LYS A 75 19.45 23.70 9.04
N PRO A 76 19.46 24.07 10.33
CA PRO A 76 18.29 23.99 11.20
C PRO A 76 17.14 24.86 10.68
N ILE A 77 15.91 24.61 11.16
CA ILE A 77 14.75 25.44 10.79
C ILE A 77 14.90 26.77 11.51
N THR A 78 14.82 27.89 10.78
CA THR A 78 14.71 29.22 11.39
C THR A 78 13.43 29.27 12.22
N GLU A 79 13.56 29.59 13.51
CA GLU A 79 12.42 29.75 14.40
C GLU A 79 11.50 30.87 13.89
N MET A 80 10.19 30.66 14.04
CA MET A 80 9.20 31.66 13.65
C MET A 80 9.33 32.87 14.57
N ASP A 81 9.47 34.06 13.99
CA ASP A 81 9.59 35.30 14.77
C ASP A 81 8.30 35.57 15.55
N THR A 82 8.41 35.50 16.88
CA THR A 82 7.30 35.78 17.82
C THR A 82 7.41 37.15 18.46
N SER A 83 8.44 37.94 18.14
CA SER A 83 8.72 39.24 18.76
C SER A 83 7.55 40.22 18.62
N ARG A 84 6.87 40.21 17.48
CA ARG A 84 5.68 41.04 17.19
C ARG A 84 4.52 40.83 18.17
N TYR A 85 4.40 39.63 18.75
CA TYR A 85 3.26 39.27 19.59
C TYR A 85 3.57 39.31 21.09
N LYS A 86 4.82 39.61 21.45
CA LYS A 86 5.23 39.82 22.83
C LYS A 86 5.24 41.33 23.10
N LEU A 87 4.87 41.69 24.32
CA LEU A 87 5.10 43.06 24.78
C LEU A 87 6.61 43.26 24.85
N ILE A 88 7.14 44.19 24.05
CA ILE A 88 8.57 44.50 24.06
C ILE A 88 8.86 45.16 25.41
N GLU A 89 9.73 44.53 26.20
CA GLU A 89 10.32 45.19 27.38
C GLU A 89 11.26 46.29 26.89
N LEU A 90 11.20 47.46 27.52
CA LEU A 90 12.01 48.60 27.12
C LEU A 90 13.48 48.34 27.49
N ASP A 91 14.32 48.06 26.50
CA ASP A 91 15.77 47.93 26.68
C ASP A 91 16.41 49.22 27.22
N ASP A 92 15.91 50.38 26.80
CA ASP A 92 16.41 51.70 27.20
C ASP A 92 15.26 52.64 27.59
N LYS A 93 15.10 52.87 28.90
CA LYS A 93 14.01 53.68 29.47
C LYS A 93 14.18 55.19 29.23
N LYS A 94 15.32 55.63 28.69
CA LYS A 94 15.67 57.04 28.48
C LYS A 94 15.54 57.53 27.03
N GLY A 95 15.39 56.63 26.04
CA GLY A 95 15.31 57.00 24.62
C GLY A 95 13.87 57.24 24.14
N GLU A 96 13.58 58.38 23.51
CA GLU A 96 12.23 58.71 23.03
C GLU A 96 11.71 57.73 21.95
N GLU A 97 12.61 57.18 21.14
CA GLU A 97 12.26 56.25 20.06
C GLU A 97 11.83 54.86 20.56
N SER A 98 12.40 54.37 21.67
CA SER A 98 11.99 53.08 22.26
C SER A 98 10.58 53.16 22.84
N TRP A 99 10.22 54.30 23.44
CA TRP A 99 8.87 54.58 23.92
C TRP A 99 7.84 54.65 22.78
N LYS A 100 8.15 55.33 21.67
CA LYS A 100 7.26 55.36 20.49
C LYS A 100 6.98 53.95 19.96
N LYS A 101 8.02 53.13 19.79
CA LYS A 101 7.88 51.73 19.34
C LYS A 101 7.06 50.88 20.32
N ALA A 102 7.22 51.06 21.62
CA ALA A 102 6.44 50.35 22.63
C ALA A 102 4.96 50.77 22.63
N VAL A 103 4.68 52.07 22.47
CA VAL A 103 3.31 52.59 22.32
C VAL A 103 2.65 52.04 21.06
N ASP A 104 3.35 52.06 19.92
CA ASP A 104 2.83 51.51 18.67
C ASP A 104 2.54 50.00 18.77
N ASN A 105 3.42 49.23 19.41
CA ASN A 105 3.18 47.81 19.69
C ASN A 105 1.95 47.62 20.60
N SER A 106 1.85 48.38 21.70
CA SER A 106 0.69 48.31 22.60
C SER A 106 -0.63 48.65 21.91
N ASN A 107 -0.61 49.63 20.99
CA ASN A 107 -1.78 50.02 20.21
C ASN A 107 -2.16 48.92 19.20
N ALA A 108 -1.17 48.33 18.52
CA ALA A 108 -1.39 47.17 17.65
C ALA A 108 -1.96 45.95 18.41
N GLN A 109 -1.57 45.74 19.67
CA GLN A 109 -2.15 44.70 20.53
C GLN A 109 -3.60 45.01 20.92
N ASN A 110 -3.93 46.26 21.26
CA ASN A 110 -5.30 46.69 21.58
C ASN A 110 -6.29 46.45 20.43
N HIS A 111 -5.88 46.71 19.18
CA HIS A 111 -6.70 46.39 18.01
C HIS A 111 -7.06 44.89 17.92
N ARG A 112 -6.19 43.98 18.38
CA ARG A 112 -6.49 42.54 18.43
C ARG A 112 -7.52 42.20 19.50
N TYR A 113 -7.48 42.86 20.66
CA TYR A 113 -8.47 42.65 21.71
C TYR A 113 -9.88 43.02 21.28
N LEU A 114 -10.03 43.99 20.38
CA LEU A 114 -11.33 44.32 19.76
C LEU A 114 -11.76 43.29 18.71
N PHE A 115 -10.81 42.69 18.00
CA PHE A 115 -11.07 41.67 16.99
C PHE A 115 -11.59 40.34 17.58
N ILE A 116 -11.09 39.93 18.74
CA ILE A 116 -11.45 38.65 19.38
C ILE A 116 -12.97 38.51 19.68
N PRO A 117 -13.61 39.43 20.42
CA PRO A 117 -15.04 39.31 20.74
C PRO A 117 -15.94 39.54 19.53
N ASN A 118 -15.53 40.35 18.55
CA ASN A 118 -16.32 40.59 17.34
C ASN A 118 -16.41 39.34 16.45
N ASN A 119 -15.35 38.54 16.40
CA ASN A 119 -15.31 37.36 15.53
C ASN A 119 -15.63 36.04 16.25
N SER A 120 -15.67 36.01 17.58
CA SER A 120 -15.90 34.78 18.36
C SER A 120 -17.14 33.99 17.91
N LYS A 121 -18.25 34.69 17.65
CA LYS A 121 -19.50 34.08 17.18
C LYS A 121 -19.41 33.53 15.75
N ILE A 122 -18.65 34.20 14.88
CA ILE A 122 -18.42 33.76 13.51
C ILE A 122 -17.57 32.49 13.51
N TRP A 123 -16.52 32.45 14.35
CA TRP A 123 -15.65 31.29 14.49
C TRP A 123 -16.38 30.07 15.05
N GLU A 124 -17.27 30.24 16.04
CA GLU A 124 -18.05 29.13 16.59
C GLU A 124 -18.96 28.50 15.53
N ASN A 125 -19.65 29.32 14.75
CA ASN A 125 -20.52 28.85 13.67
C ASN A 125 -19.72 28.22 12.53
N ALA A 126 -18.58 28.81 12.15
CA ALA A 126 -17.69 28.27 11.13
C ALA A 126 -17.11 26.92 11.55
N TRP A 127 -16.72 26.77 12.82
CA TRP A 127 -16.27 25.49 13.37
C TRP A 127 -17.38 24.45 13.27
N LYS A 128 -18.58 24.73 13.77
CA LYS A 128 -19.70 23.77 13.71
C LYS A 128 -20.01 23.32 12.29
N LEU A 129 -20.01 24.26 11.33
CA LEU A 129 -20.17 23.94 9.91
C LEU A 129 -19.04 23.05 9.39
N HIS A 130 -17.79 23.37 9.74
CA HIS A 130 -16.63 22.57 9.35
C HIS A 130 -16.68 21.15 9.93
N ASN A 131 -17.07 21.00 11.21
CA ASN A 131 -17.28 19.67 11.80
C ASN A 131 -18.34 18.88 11.04
N TYR A 132 -19.46 19.52 10.69
CA TYR A 132 -20.51 18.85 9.91
C TYR A 132 -20.02 18.42 8.52
N GLN A 133 -19.21 19.26 7.85
CA GLN A 133 -18.58 18.89 6.58
C GLN A 133 -17.62 17.70 6.75
N LEU A 134 -16.77 17.72 7.79
CA LEU A 134 -15.86 16.63 8.09
C LEU A 134 -16.60 15.32 8.40
N GLU A 135 -17.69 15.38 9.18
CA GLU A 135 -18.53 14.22 9.45
C GLU A 135 -19.14 13.65 8.17
N HIS A 136 -19.59 14.53 7.26
CA HIS A 136 -20.11 14.12 5.96
C HIS A 136 -19.05 13.45 5.08
N GLU A 137 -17.86 14.05 4.98
CA GLU A 137 -16.72 13.48 4.24
C GLU A 137 -16.29 12.14 4.83
N LEU A 138 -16.24 12.03 6.16
CA LEU A 138 -15.93 10.79 6.87
C LEU A 138 -16.96 9.70 6.51
N GLN A 139 -18.25 10.02 6.52
CA GLN A 139 -19.29 9.07 6.12
C GLN A 139 -19.15 8.63 4.66
N GLN A 140 -18.80 9.54 3.74
CA GLN A 140 -18.54 9.19 2.35
C GLN A 140 -17.34 8.24 2.23
N LEU A 141 -16.23 8.54 2.91
CA LEU A 141 -15.04 7.70 2.94
C LEU A 141 -15.36 6.31 3.50
N GLN A 142 -16.11 6.22 4.60
CA GLN A 142 -16.55 4.95 5.17
C GLN A 142 -17.38 4.12 4.19
N ARG A 143 -18.31 4.74 3.45
CA ARG A 143 -19.10 4.06 2.41
C ARG A 143 -18.20 3.52 1.30
N THR A 144 -17.29 4.35 0.78
CA THR A 144 -16.36 3.90 -0.28
C THR A 144 -15.48 2.75 0.20
N LEU A 145 -15.02 2.79 1.46
CA LEU A 145 -14.23 1.73 2.06
C LEU A 145 -15.02 0.42 2.11
N GLU A 146 -16.28 0.48 2.55
CA GLU A 146 -17.15 -0.69 2.61
C GLU A 146 -17.45 -1.24 1.21
N ASP A 147 -17.68 -0.39 0.22
CA ASP A 147 -17.83 -0.81 -1.18
C ASP A 147 -16.58 -1.53 -1.69
N TYR A 148 -15.38 -1.02 -1.38
CA TYR A 148 -14.12 -1.69 -1.74
C TYR A 148 -13.95 -3.02 -1.01
N ARG A 149 -14.33 -3.11 0.28
CA ARG A 149 -14.32 -4.37 1.02
C ARG A 149 -15.25 -5.40 0.38
N GLN A 150 -16.46 -5.01 0.03
CA GLN A 150 -17.42 -5.90 -0.64
C GLN A 150 -16.88 -6.38 -1.99
N LYS A 151 -16.30 -5.48 -2.80
CA LYS A 151 -15.64 -5.86 -4.07
C LYS A 151 -14.49 -6.83 -3.85
N ILE A 152 -13.65 -6.61 -2.83
CA ILE A 152 -12.55 -7.52 -2.49
C ILE A 152 -13.10 -8.90 -2.06
N LEU A 153 -14.16 -8.93 -1.25
CA LEU A 153 -14.80 -10.17 -0.81
C LEU A 153 -15.44 -10.92 -1.97
N GLU A 154 -16.11 -10.22 -2.88
CA GLU A 154 -16.70 -10.81 -4.08
C GLU A 154 -15.63 -11.41 -5.00
N LEU A 155 -14.56 -10.66 -5.26
CA LEU A 155 -13.40 -11.16 -6.02
C LEU A 155 -12.74 -12.36 -5.33
N SER A 156 -12.59 -12.33 -4.00
CA SER A 156 -12.05 -13.44 -3.22
C SER A 156 -12.94 -14.68 -3.36
N LYS A 157 -14.27 -14.52 -3.29
CA LYS A 157 -15.25 -15.59 -3.48
C LYS A 157 -15.21 -16.16 -4.89
N GLN A 158 -15.17 -15.32 -5.92
CA GLN A 158 -15.07 -15.72 -7.33
C GLN A 158 -13.79 -16.53 -7.55
N ARG A 159 -12.63 -16.00 -7.13
CA ARG A 159 -11.34 -16.71 -7.21
C ARG A 159 -11.40 -18.05 -6.48
N LYS A 160 -11.96 -18.10 -5.26
CA LYS A 160 -12.09 -19.36 -4.53
C LYS A 160 -12.95 -20.38 -5.27
N ALA A 161 -14.04 -19.96 -5.91
CA ALA A 161 -14.90 -20.85 -6.69
C ALA A 161 -14.18 -21.40 -7.92
N GLU A 162 -13.46 -20.55 -8.66
CA GLU A 162 -12.64 -20.96 -9.81
C GLU A 162 -11.58 -21.99 -9.40
N GLN A 163 -10.85 -21.71 -8.32
CA GLN A 163 -9.78 -22.59 -7.83
C GLN A 163 -10.31 -23.89 -7.23
N SER A 164 -11.55 -23.91 -6.71
CA SER A 164 -12.18 -25.10 -6.13
C SER A 164 -12.75 -26.07 -7.17
N ASN A 165 -12.54 -25.84 -8.47
CA ASN A 165 -13.04 -26.75 -9.52
C ASN A 165 -12.26 -28.08 -9.54
N ARG A 166 -12.55 -28.95 -8.56
CA ARG A 166 -11.97 -30.30 -8.38
C ARG A 166 -12.36 -31.26 -9.51
N SER A 167 -13.32 -30.90 -10.37
CA SER A 167 -13.83 -31.77 -11.42
C SER A 167 -12.74 -32.23 -12.39
N ILE A 168 -11.79 -31.35 -12.75
CA ILE A 168 -10.70 -31.69 -13.67
C ILE A 168 -9.70 -32.64 -13.00
N LYS A 169 -9.34 -32.37 -11.73
CA LYS A 169 -8.46 -33.27 -10.96
C LYS A 169 -9.07 -34.66 -10.80
N ASN A 170 -10.35 -34.72 -10.45
CA ASN A 170 -11.07 -35.99 -10.27
C ASN A 170 -11.16 -36.78 -11.58
N LYS A 171 -11.49 -36.12 -12.70
CA LYS A 171 -11.51 -36.76 -14.02
C LYS A 171 -10.12 -37.28 -14.41
N TRP A 172 -9.07 -36.52 -14.14
CA TRP A 172 -7.70 -36.96 -14.41
C TRP A 172 -7.32 -38.19 -13.58
N THR A 173 -7.61 -38.19 -12.27
CA THR A 173 -7.37 -39.37 -11.42
C THR A 173 -8.21 -40.57 -11.81
N GLU A 174 -9.45 -40.34 -12.24
CA GLU A 174 -10.35 -41.39 -12.72
C GLU A 174 -9.83 -42.03 -14.01
N LEU A 175 -9.40 -41.22 -14.98
CA LEU A 175 -8.83 -41.71 -16.24
C LEU A 175 -7.54 -42.49 -16.01
N ILE A 176 -6.66 -42.04 -15.11
CA ILE A 176 -5.46 -42.80 -14.73
C ILE A 176 -5.86 -44.11 -14.05
N GLY A 177 -6.84 -44.07 -13.15
CA GLY A 177 -7.37 -45.25 -12.49
C GLY A 177 -7.92 -46.28 -13.49
N GLN A 178 -8.69 -45.82 -14.48
CA GLN A 178 -9.23 -46.66 -15.55
C GLN A 178 -8.12 -47.24 -16.45
N SER A 179 -7.12 -46.43 -16.82
CA SER A 179 -5.97 -46.91 -17.62
C SER A 179 -5.20 -47.99 -16.88
N LEU A 180 -4.93 -47.79 -15.59
CA LEU A 180 -4.23 -48.77 -14.76
C LEU A 180 -5.06 -50.05 -14.58
N GLN A 181 -6.38 -49.91 -14.37
CA GLN A 181 -7.28 -51.07 -14.29
C GLN A 181 -7.26 -51.87 -15.60
N LEU A 182 -7.29 -51.21 -16.76
CA LEU A 182 -7.19 -51.86 -18.06
C LEU A 182 -5.86 -52.63 -18.19
N GLU A 183 -4.72 -52.02 -17.85
CA GLU A 183 -3.41 -52.69 -17.88
C GLU A 183 -3.39 -53.93 -16.98
N VAL A 184 -3.92 -53.83 -15.76
CA VAL A 184 -4.01 -54.95 -14.82
C VAL A 184 -4.90 -56.07 -15.35
N THR A 185 -6.00 -55.75 -16.05
CA THR A 185 -6.88 -56.76 -16.65
C THR A 185 -6.32 -57.38 -17.93
N CYS A 186 -5.53 -56.63 -18.71
CA CYS A 186 -4.91 -57.15 -19.93
C CYS A 186 -3.75 -58.10 -19.63
N ALA A 187 -2.96 -57.85 -18.59
CA ALA A 187 -1.82 -58.69 -18.21
C ALA A 187 -2.14 -60.20 -18.09
N PRO A 188 -3.17 -60.66 -17.35
CA PRO A 188 -3.51 -62.08 -17.29
C PRO A 188 -4.06 -62.60 -18.64
N LEU A 189 -4.89 -61.83 -19.33
CA LEU A 189 -5.43 -62.22 -20.65
C LEU A 189 -4.32 -62.45 -21.68
N GLU A 190 -3.28 -61.62 -21.66
CA GLU A 190 -2.10 -61.80 -22.51
C GLU A 190 -1.34 -63.08 -22.17
N THR A 191 -1.21 -63.42 -20.89
CA THR A 191 -0.60 -64.69 -20.48
C THR A 191 -1.42 -65.89 -20.93
N GLU A 192 -2.75 -65.83 -20.85
CA GLU A 192 -3.64 -66.89 -21.34
C GLU A 192 -3.52 -67.06 -22.87
N ILE A 193 -3.48 -65.96 -23.62
CA ILE A 193 -3.28 -65.99 -25.08
C ILE A 193 -1.91 -66.58 -25.45
N GLN A 194 -0.85 -66.26 -24.71
CA GLN A 194 0.48 -66.84 -24.94
C GLN A 194 0.46 -68.35 -24.69
N GLN A 195 -0.18 -68.81 -23.61
CA GLN A 195 -0.34 -70.24 -23.33
C GLN A 195 -1.11 -70.97 -24.43
N LEU A 196 -2.19 -70.37 -24.94
CA LEU A 196 -2.98 -70.95 -26.03
C LEU A 196 -2.25 -71.00 -27.37
N LYS A 197 -1.33 -70.07 -27.64
CA LYS A 197 -0.50 -70.07 -28.87
C LYS A 197 0.64 -71.09 -28.85
N THR A 198 1.00 -71.60 -27.67
CA THR A 198 2.06 -72.61 -27.51
C THR A 198 1.55 -74.05 -27.58
N ILE A 199 0.23 -74.23 -27.71
CA ILE A 199 -0.45 -75.51 -28.00
C ILE A 199 -0.70 -75.58 -29.50
#